data_AF-A0A2H0FWS4-F1
#
_entry.id   AF-A0A2H0FWS4-F1
#
_cell.length_a   1.000
_cell.length_b   1.000
_cell.length_c   1.000
_cell.angle_alpha   90.00
_cell.angle_beta   90.00
_cell.angle_gamma   90.00
#
_symmetry.space_group_name_H-M   'P 1'
#
loop_
_entity.id
_entity.type
_entity.pdbx_description
1 polymer ?
#
loop_
_entity_poly.entity_id
_entity_poly.type
_entity_poly.pdbx_seq_one_letter_code
_entity_poly.pdbx_strand_id
1 'polypeptide(L)' 'MNAKLNKGDEAIYQFPQNTDKKVRGTIEFLGETVIHFKTVEGYSIKITEQHFDNILPIEKA' A
#
# COMPACT_ATOMS: atom_id res chain seq x y z
N MET A 1 9.33 10.84 9.53
CA MET A 1 9.64 9.41 9.75
C MET A 1 8.65 8.63 8.89
N ASN A 2 9.06 8.09 7.74
CA ASN A 2 8.17 7.27 6.89
C ASN A 2 8.22 5.82 7.37
N ALA A 3 7.05 5.22 7.58
CA ALA A 3 6.92 3.84 8.01
C ALA A 3 7.66 2.93 7.01
N LYS A 4 8.61 2.13 7.51
CA LYS A 4 9.29 1.14 6.68
C LYS A 4 8.25 0.10 6.25
N LEU A 5 7.89 0.11 4.97
CA LEU A 5 7.02 -0.87 4.36
C LEU A 5 7.79 -2.20 4.21
N ASN A 6 7.21 -3.30 4.70
CA ASN A 6 7.80 -4.64 4.56
C ASN A 6 6.91 -5.53 3.67
N LYS A 7 7.51 -6.53 3.02
CA LYS A 7 6.78 -7.45 2.13
C LYS A 7 5.88 -8.35 2.97
N GLY A 8 4.61 -8.46 2.57
CA GLY A 8 3.61 -9.27 3.25
C GLY A 8 2.89 -8.54 4.39
N ASP A 9 3.27 -7.31 4.70
CA ASP A 9 2.56 -6.50 5.67
C ASP A 9 1.21 -6.03 5.13
N GLU A 10 0.25 -5.92 6.04
CA GLU A 10 -1.00 -5.25 5.76
C GLU A 10 -0.80 -3.74 5.90
N ALA A 11 -1.28 -3.02 4.90
CA ALA A 11 -1.27 -1.57 4.92
C ALA A 11 -2.58 -1.04 4.35
N ILE A 12 -2.71 0.28 4.33
CA ILE A 12 -3.78 1.01 3.67
C ILE A 12 -3.15 1.87 2.60
N TYR A 13 -3.55 1.70 1.36
CA TYR A 13 -3.22 2.62 0.30
C TYR A 13 -4.26 3.74 0.23
N GLN A 14 -3.82 4.98 0.43
CA GLN A 14 -4.63 6.18 0.22
C GLN A 14 -4.42 6.68 -1.21
N PHE A 15 -5.48 6.97 -1.95
CA PHE A 15 -5.31 7.48 -3.31
C PHE A 15 -4.88 8.96 -3.26
N PRO A 16 -3.77 9.35 -3.92
CA PRO A 16 -3.27 10.72 -3.85
C PRO A 16 -4.24 11.73 -4.47
N GLN A 17 -5.01 11.31 -5.48
CA GLN A 17 -6.01 12.15 -6.15
C GLN A 17 -7.34 12.22 -5.37
N ASN A 18 -7.55 11.33 -4.40
CA ASN A 18 -8.78 11.26 -3.63
C ASN A 18 -8.48 10.68 -2.24
N THR A 19 -8.11 11.55 -1.31
CA THR A 19 -7.69 11.19 0.05
C THR A 19 -8.78 10.49 0.86
N ASP A 20 -10.04 10.58 0.43
CA ASP A 20 -11.16 9.85 1.04
C ASP A 20 -11.15 8.37 0.64
N LYS A 21 -10.67 8.05 -0.58
CA LYS A 21 -10.48 6.67 -1.01
C LYS A 21 -9.24 6.07 -0.34
N LYS A 22 -9.51 5.14 0.57
CA LYS A 22 -8.53 4.30 1.23
C LYS A 22 -8.87 2.85 0.96
N VAL A 23 -7.88 2.05 0.59
CA VAL A 23 -8.08 0.62 0.38
C VAL A 23 -7.12 -0.14 1.25
N ARG A 24 -7.62 -1.15 1.95
CA ARG A 24 -6.82 -2.08 2.75
C ARG A 24 -6.37 -3.24 1.87
N GLY A 25 -5.15 -3.68 2.10
CA GLY A 25 -4.56 -4.77 1.35
C GLY A 25 -3.20 -5.17 1.88
N THR A 26 -2.62 -6.17 1.22
CA THR A 26 -1.30 -6.69 1.55
C THR A 26 -0.27 -6.17 0.56
N ILE A 27 0.91 -5.81 1.07
CA ILE A 27 2.05 -5.33 0.29
C ILE A 27 2.76 -6.53 -0.35
N GLU A 28 2.70 -6.64 -1.67
CA GLU A 28 3.47 -7.61 -2.44
C GLU A 28 4.52 -6.90 -3.31
N PHE A 29 5.81 -7.04 -3.01
CA PHE A 29 6.86 -6.47 -3.87
C PHE A 29 7.06 -7.34 -5.12
N LEU A 30 6.83 -6.75 -6.30
CA LEU A 30 7.11 -7.33 -7.61
C LEU A 30 8.46 -6.82 -8.18
N GLY A 31 9.40 -6.50 -7.29
CA GLY A 31 10.72 -5.93 -7.61
C GLY A 31 11.13 -4.90 -6.57
N GLU A 32 12.16 -4.12 -6.86
CA GLU A 32 12.67 -3.08 -5.94
C GLU A 32 11.71 -1.88 -5.82
N THR A 33 10.93 -1.59 -6.86
CA THR A 33 10.25 -0.28 -7.02
C THR A 33 8.73 -0.36 -7.17
N VAL A 34 8.18 -1.58 -7.24
CA VAL A 34 6.75 -1.83 -7.53
C VAL A 34 6.14 -2.70 -6.45
N ILE A 35 5.10 -2.17 -5.81
CA ILE A 35 4.26 -2.86 -4.85
C ILE A 35 2.92 -3.18 -5.54
N HIS A 36 2.54 -4.45 -5.57
CA HIS A 36 1.16 -4.86 -5.75
C HIS A 36 0.46 -4.84 -4.41
N PHE A 37 -0.59 -4.03 -4.34
CA PHE A 37 -1.42 -3.92 -3.17
C PHE A 37 -2.69 -4.72 -3.42
N LYS A 38 -2.75 -5.92 -2.84
CA LYS A 38 -3.87 -6.84 -3.05
C LYS A 38 -4.99 -6.50 -2.09
N THR A 39 -6.13 -6.10 -2.63
CA THR A 39 -7.26 -5.61 -1.85
C THR A 39 -8.18 -6.77 -1.44
N VAL A 40 -8.94 -6.58 -0.37
CA VAL A 40 -9.89 -7.60 0.13
C VAL A 40 -10.98 -7.91 -0.90
N GLU A 41 -11.33 -6.93 -1.74
CA GLU A 41 -12.32 -7.06 -2.83
C GLU A 41 -11.77 -7.80 -4.06
N GLY A 42 -10.49 -8.21 -4.06
CA GLY A 42 -9.90 -9.07 -5.09
C GLY A 42 -9.25 -8.34 -6.27
N TYR A 43 -9.20 -7.01 -6.26
CA TYR A 43 -8.40 -6.24 -7.22
C TYR A 43 -6.98 -5.97 -6.68
N SER A 44 -6.04 -5.73 -7.61
CA SER A 44 -4.65 -5.39 -7.26
C SER A 44 -4.36 -3.98 -7.74
N ILE A 45 -3.80 -3.16 -6.86
CA ILE A 45 -3.39 -1.80 -7.20
C ILE A 45 -1.87 -1.80 -7.38
N LYS A 46 -1.40 -1.34 -8.52
CA LYS A 46 0.03 -1.18 -8.78
C LYS A 46 0.50 0.15 -8.18
N ILE A 47 1.26 0.06 -7.10
CA ILE A 47 1.86 1.21 -6.41
C ILE A 47 3.33 1.31 -6.81
N THR A 48 3.73 2.47 -7.31
CA THR A 48 5.13 2.80 -7.64
C THR A 48 5.76 3.60 -6.51
N GLU A 49 7.09 3.67 -6.46
CA GLU A 49 7.85 4.39 -5.42
C GLU A 49 7.34 5.82 -5.13
N GLN A 50 6.92 6.55 -6.17
CA GLN A 50 6.34 7.90 -6.05
C GLN A 50 5.07 7.98 -5.18
N HIS A 51 4.44 6.85 -4.91
CA HIS A 51 3.20 6.75 -4.16
C HIS A 51 3.39 6.11 -2.78
N PHE A 52 4.62 5.78 -2.38
CA PHE A 52 4.90 5.10 -1.11
C PHE A 52 4.51 5.94 0.11
N ASP A 53 4.62 7.27 0.03
CA ASP A 53 4.14 8.17 1.08
C ASP A 53 2.62 8.07 1.33
N ASN A 54 1.86 7.50 0.40
CA ASN A 54 0.42 7.29 0.56
C ASN A 54 0.08 5.89 1.11
N ILE A 55 1.09 5.04 1.36
CA ILE A 55 0.90 3.76 2.03
C ILE A 55 0.99 4.01 3.54
N LEU A 56 -0.15 3.91 4.20
CA LEU A 56 -0.25 4.01 5.65
C LEU A 56 -0.07 2.61 6.25
N PRO A 57 0.89 2.38 7.16
CA PRO A 57 0.99 1.11 7.84
C PRO A 57 -0.27 0.88 8.69
N ILE A 58 -0.73 -0.36 8.77
CA ILE A 58 -1.69 -0.75 9.80
C ILE A 58 -0.85 -1.22 10.97
N GLU A 59 -0.60 -0.34 11.96
CA GLU A 59 -0.08 -0.82 13.23
C GLU A 59 -1.07 -1.84 13.79
N LYS A 60 -0.64 -3.10 13.83
CA LYS A 60 -1.32 -4.14 14.60
C LYS A 60 -1.25 -3.68 16.05
N ALA A 61 -2.40 -3.40 16.64
CA ALA A 61 -2.52 -3.13 18.07
C ALA A 61 -1.90 -4.26 18.92
#